data_AF-A0A3G9G0T4-F1
#
_entry.id   AF-A0A3G9G0T4-F1
#
_cell.length_a   1.000
_cell.length_b   1.000
_cell.length_c   1.000
_cell.angle_alpha   90.00
_cell.angle_beta   90.00
_cell.angle_gamma   90.00
#
_symmetry.space_group_name_H-M   'P 1'
#
loop_
_entity.id
_entity.type
_entity.pdbx_description
1 polymer ?
#
loop_
_entity_poly.entity_id
_entity_poly.type
_entity_poly.pdbx_seq_one_letter_code
_entity_poly.pdbx_strand_id
1 'polypeptide(L)'
;MKTALILEVPNDLHAKLGDALSNAAMLARVEGALHTLSAQFKGWLSDDIIRLNRAVKAACQTPGEASRQELLRRYGDLKGMGTTYGYPLVSRVAASACLLLTANSDLALTLPLLEAHAAAITVLVDCEIRDESHVEGQRLADELEVQVQPFHNRVLRL
;
A
#
# COMPACT_ATOMS: atom_id res chain seq x y z
N MET A 1 16.86 -58.39 -54.35
CA MET A 1 16.70 -58.36 -52.89
C MET A 1 16.86 -56.93 -52.42
N LYS A 2 16.02 -56.52 -51.48
CA LYS A 2 15.65 -55.14 -51.09
C LYS A 2 16.57 -54.66 -49.95
N THR A 3 16.98 -53.40 -49.93
CA THR A 3 17.33 -52.72 -48.67
C THR A 3 16.97 -51.24 -48.79
N ALA A 4 15.95 -50.82 -48.04
CA ALA A 4 15.52 -49.43 -47.95
C ALA A 4 16.39 -48.70 -46.93
N LEU A 5 16.94 -47.55 -47.30
CA LEU A 5 17.61 -46.62 -46.38
C LEU A 5 16.53 -45.87 -45.58
N ILE A 6 16.44 -46.14 -44.28
CA ILE A 6 15.64 -45.36 -43.35
C ILE A 6 16.49 -44.15 -42.95
N LEU A 7 16.14 -42.97 -43.47
CA LEU A 7 16.68 -41.69 -43.02
C LEU A 7 15.81 -41.21 -41.85
N GLU A 8 16.24 -41.44 -40.62
CA GLU A 8 15.65 -40.76 -39.45
C GLU A 8 16.09 -39.30 -39.48
N VAL A 9 15.16 -38.41 -39.86
CA VAL A 9 15.34 -36.97 -39.66
C VAL A 9 15.09 -36.71 -38.17
N PRO A 10 16.05 -36.14 -37.41
CA PRO A 10 15.85 -35.81 -36.01
C PRO A 10 14.72 -34.79 -35.89
N ASN A 11 13.66 -35.14 -35.17
CA ASN A 11 12.50 -34.28 -35.01
C ASN A 11 12.75 -33.24 -33.91
N ASP A 12 13.41 -32.15 -34.26
CA ASP A 12 13.71 -31.00 -33.38
C ASP A 12 12.46 -30.26 -32.86
N LEU A 13 11.28 -30.60 -33.40
CA LEU A 13 10.02 -29.99 -33.02
C LEU A 13 9.69 -30.24 -31.54
N HIS A 14 9.91 -31.46 -31.02
CA HIS A 14 9.60 -31.79 -29.62
C HIS A 14 10.51 -31.07 -28.62
N ALA A 15 11.79 -30.89 -28.95
CA ALA A 15 12.74 -30.19 -28.09
C ALA A 15 12.42 -28.69 -28.00
N LYS A 16 12.12 -28.06 -29.15
CA LYS A 16 11.74 -26.64 -29.20
C LYS A 16 10.36 -26.37 -28.61
N LEU A 17 9.41 -27.30 -28.77
CA LEU A 17 8.08 -27.20 -28.15
C LEU A 17 8.15 -27.42 -26.63
N GLY A 18 8.99 -28.35 -26.17
CA GLY A 18 9.20 -28.60 -24.74
C GLY A 18 9.77 -27.40 -23.99
N ASP A 19 10.74 -26.69 -24.59
CA ASP A 19 11.34 -25.50 -23.99
C ASP A 19 10.39 -24.29 -24.01
N ALA A 20 9.67 -24.06 -25.12
CA ALA A 20 8.67 -22.99 -25.21
C ALA A 20 7.46 -23.22 -24.28
N LEU A 21 6.97 -24.46 -24.17
CA LEU A 21 5.89 -24.83 -23.23
C LEU A 21 6.36 -24.76 -21.77
N SER A 22 7.62 -25.13 -21.49
CA SER A 22 8.24 -24.97 -20.17
C SER A 22 8.33 -23.50 -19.76
N ASN A 23 8.81 -22.64 -20.67
CA ASN A 23 8.93 -21.19 -20.41
C ASN A 23 7.56 -20.53 -20.20
N ALA A 24 6.55 -20.88 -21.01
CA ALA A 24 5.19 -20.39 -20.83
C ALA A 24 4.56 -20.88 -19.52
N ALA A 25 4.74 -22.16 -19.16
CA ALA A 25 4.24 -22.71 -17.90
C ALA A 25 4.95 -22.11 -16.66
N MET A 26 6.26 -21.86 -16.75
CA MET A 26 7.04 -21.18 -15.72
C MET A 26 6.59 -19.73 -15.55
N LEU A 27 6.42 -18.99 -16.65
CA LEU A 27 5.91 -17.62 -16.62
C LEU A 27 4.50 -17.58 -15.99
N ALA A 28 3.59 -18.44 -16.45
CA ALA A 28 2.23 -18.52 -15.89
C ALA A 28 2.24 -18.87 -14.38
N ARG A 29 3.16 -19.72 -13.93
CA ARG A 29 3.34 -20.03 -12.50
C ARG A 29 3.83 -18.83 -11.70
N VAL A 30 4.78 -18.06 -12.24
CA VAL A 30 5.29 -16.83 -11.61
C VAL A 30 4.19 -15.76 -11.55
N GLU A 31 3.48 -15.54 -12.65
CA GLU A 31 2.36 -14.59 -12.72
C GLU A 31 1.23 -14.98 -11.74
N GLY A 32 0.88 -16.27 -11.66
CA GLY A 32 -0.11 -16.77 -10.71
C GLY A 32 0.32 -16.62 -9.24
N ALA A 33 1.59 -16.84 -8.93
CA ALA A 33 2.13 -16.60 -7.58
C ALA A 33 2.12 -15.11 -7.23
N LEU A 34 2.50 -14.24 -8.16
CA LEU A 34 2.48 -12.78 -7.97
C LEU A 34 1.05 -12.27 -7.77
N HIS A 35 0.10 -12.76 -8.56
CA HIS A 35 -1.32 -12.41 -8.43
C HIS A 35 -1.86 -12.80 -7.04
N THR A 36 -1.58 -14.02 -6.59
CA THR A 36 -1.99 -14.51 -5.27
C THR A 36 -1.40 -13.65 -4.15
N LEU A 37 -0.11 -13.34 -4.24
CA LEU A 37 0.58 -12.49 -3.25
C LEU A 37 -0.01 -11.07 -3.21
N SER A 38 -0.28 -10.48 -4.38
CA SER A 38 -0.89 -9.15 -4.49
C SER A 38 -2.30 -9.12 -3.87
N ALA A 39 -3.09 -10.18 -4.07
CA ALA A 39 -4.41 -10.31 -3.44
C ALA A 39 -4.31 -10.42 -1.91
N GLN A 40 -3.32 -11.15 -1.39
CA GLN A 40 -3.06 -11.24 0.05
C GLN A 40 -2.68 -9.88 0.65
N PHE A 41 -1.81 -9.12 -0.02
CA PHE A 41 -1.45 -7.75 0.41
C PHE A 41 -2.66 -6.83 0.45
N LYS A 42 -3.57 -6.91 -0.54
CA LYS A 42 -4.81 -6.13 -0.53
C LYS A 42 -5.68 -6.49 0.68
N GLY A 43 -5.83 -7.79 0.98
CA GLY A 43 -6.57 -8.25 2.16
C GLY A 43 -6.00 -7.71 3.47
N TRP A 44 -4.68 -7.81 3.66
CA TRP A 44 -4.02 -7.29 4.86
C TRP A 44 -4.12 -5.78 4.99
N LEU A 45 -3.95 -5.05 3.89
CA LEU A 45 -4.12 -3.60 3.87
C LEU A 45 -5.55 -3.19 4.26
N SER A 46 -6.57 -3.86 3.73
CA SER A 46 -7.96 -3.61 4.11
C SER A 46 -8.19 -3.85 5.61
N ASP A 47 -7.65 -4.94 6.17
CA ASP A 47 -7.72 -5.22 7.60
C ASP A 47 -7.04 -4.12 8.44
N ASP A 48 -5.88 -3.64 8.00
CA ASP A 48 -5.15 -2.57 8.68
C ASP A 48 -5.91 -1.23 8.63
N ILE A 49 -6.56 -0.92 7.51
CA ILE A 49 -7.41 0.27 7.35
C ILE A 49 -8.64 0.19 8.26
N ILE A 50 -9.27 -0.98 8.38
CA ILE A 50 -10.39 -1.19 9.32
C ILE A 50 -9.93 -0.94 10.76
N ARG A 51 -8.75 -1.45 11.14
CA ARG A 51 -8.19 -1.24 12.47
C ARG A 51 -7.82 0.23 12.71
N LEU A 52 -7.26 0.92 11.71
CA LEU A 52 -6.98 2.36 11.77
C LEU A 52 -8.26 3.16 12.01
N ASN A 53 -9.28 2.97 11.18
CA ASN A 53 -10.55 3.70 11.30
C ASN A 53 -11.23 3.45 12.67
N ARG A 54 -11.15 2.22 13.18
CA ARG A 54 -11.62 1.91 14.54
C ARG A 54 -10.84 2.67 15.62
N ALA A 55 -9.51 2.75 15.50
CA ALA A 55 -8.67 3.49 16.43
C ALA A 55 -8.98 5.00 16.41
N VAL A 56 -9.15 5.60 15.22
CA VAL A 56 -9.56 7.01 15.06
C VAL A 56 -10.91 7.26 15.74
N LYS A 57 -11.90 6.40 15.48
CA LYS A 57 -13.23 6.52 16.10
C LYS A 57 -13.16 6.42 17.63
N ALA A 58 -12.37 5.50 18.18
CA ALA A 58 -12.19 5.37 19.62
C ALA A 58 -11.50 6.62 20.21
N ALA A 59 -10.50 7.16 19.51
CA ALA A 59 -9.81 8.37 19.92
C ALA A 59 -10.72 9.61 19.92
N CYS A 60 -11.68 9.70 18.98
CA CYS A 60 -12.69 10.76 18.96
C CYS A 60 -13.64 10.71 20.17
N GLN A 61 -13.92 9.51 20.70
CA GLN A 61 -14.78 9.33 21.86
C GLN A 61 -14.03 9.61 23.17
N THR A 62 -12.80 9.11 23.27
CA THR A 62 -11.98 9.20 24.47
C THR A 62 -10.53 9.54 24.07
N PRO A 63 -10.23 10.82 23.80
CA PRO A 63 -8.87 11.24 23.46
C PRO A 63 -7.97 11.13 24.69
N GLY A 64 -6.74 10.67 24.48
CA GLY A 64 -5.74 10.52 25.54
C GLY A 64 -4.48 9.88 25.01
N GLU A 65 -3.48 9.74 25.88
CA GLU A 65 -2.15 9.25 25.49
C GLU A 65 -2.18 7.81 24.94
N ALA A 66 -3.01 6.93 25.51
CA ALA A 66 -3.18 5.58 24.98
C ALA A 66 -3.73 5.58 23.54
N SER A 67 -4.73 6.42 23.27
CA SER A 67 -5.29 6.60 21.92
C SER A 67 -4.26 7.20 20.96
N ARG A 68 -3.45 8.16 21.42
CA ARG A 68 -2.36 8.75 20.65
C ARG A 68 -1.30 7.71 20.26
N GLN A 69 -0.90 6.85 21.19
CA GLN A 69 0.07 5.77 20.94
C GLN A 69 -0.47 4.73 19.95
N GLU A 70 -1.73 4.33 20.08
CA GLU A 70 -2.35 3.41 19.13
C GLU A 70 -2.43 4.03 17.73
N LEU A 71 -2.80 5.32 17.61
CA LEU A 71 -2.81 6.02 16.33
C LEU A 71 -1.42 6.13 15.71
N LEU A 72 -0.39 6.48 16.50
CA LEU A 72 1.00 6.51 16.05
C LEU A 72 1.44 5.16 15.49
N ARG A 73 1.07 4.07 16.17
CA ARG A 73 1.38 2.72 15.71
C ARG A 73 0.66 2.37 14.41
N ARG A 74 -0.65 2.63 14.31
CA ARG A 74 -1.44 2.32 13.11
C ARG A 74 -0.99 3.10 11.88
N TYR A 75 -0.77 4.40 12.03
CA TYR A 75 -0.20 5.20 10.96
C TYR A 75 1.25 4.80 10.64
N GLY A 76 2.04 4.44 11.65
CA GLY A 76 3.41 3.94 11.45
C GLY A 76 3.47 2.64 10.64
N ASP A 77 2.58 1.70 10.93
CA ASP A 77 2.46 0.43 10.20
C ASP A 77 2.14 0.70 8.71
N LEU A 78 1.15 1.55 8.43
CA LEU A 78 0.77 1.91 7.06
C LEU A 78 1.81 2.76 6.34
N LYS A 79 2.52 3.63 7.07
CA LYS A 79 3.67 4.37 6.55
C LYS A 79 4.73 3.38 6.01
N GLY A 80 5.06 2.36 6.80
CA GLY A 80 6.06 1.35 6.43
C GLY A 80 5.58 0.38 5.35
N MET A 81 4.30 0.03 5.34
CA MET A 81 3.78 -1.06 4.52
C MET A 81 3.00 -0.63 3.27
N GLY A 82 2.50 0.60 3.18
CA GLY A 82 1.71 1.08 2.04
C GLY A 82 2.45 0.89 0.70
N THR A 83 3.73 1.27 0.64
CA THR A 83 4.58 1.09 -0.54
C THR A 83 4.80 -0.40 -0.86
N THR A 84 5.03 -1.24 0.15
CA THR A 84 5.16 -2.70 0.00
C THR A 84 3.90 -3.32 -0.61
N TYR A 85 2.73 -2.78 -0.29
CA TYR A 85 1.45 -3.21 -0.85
C TYR A 85 1.12 -2.59 -2.21
N GLY A 86 1.99 -1.73 -2.75
CA GLY A 86 1.80 -1.04 -4.03
C GLY A 86 0.93 0.21 -3.95
N TYR A 87 0.85 0.86 -2.78
CA TYR A 87 0.13 2.11 -2.53
C TYR A 87 1.06 3.18 -1.94
N PRO A 88 1.98 3.76 -2.73
CA PRO A 88 2.94 4.76 -2.25
C PRO A 88 2.27 6.01 -1.64
N LEU A 89 1.12 6.44 -2.18
CA LEU A 89 0.37 7.56 -1.63
C LEU A 89 -0.22 7.26 -0.24
N VAL A 90 -0.56 5.99 0.07
CA VAL A 90 -0.96 5.59 1.43
C VAL A 90 0.20 5.77 2.40
N SER A 91 1.41 5.35 2.02
CA SER A 91 2.62 5.55 2.83
C SER A 91 2.86 7.04 3.10
N ARG A 92 2.68 7.91 2.07
CA ARG A 92 2.85 9.36 2.18
C ARG A 92 1.84 9.99 3.13
N VAL A 93 0.55 9.72 2.94
CA VAL A 93 -0.52 10.25 3.80
C VAL A 93 -0.32 9.76 5.25
N ALA A 94 0.00 8.49 5.45
CA ALA A 94 0.25 7.96 6.79
C ALA A 94 1.47 8.62 7.46
N ALA A 95 2.53 8.95 6.69
CA ALA A 95 3.67 9.69 7.20
C ALA A 95 3.30 11.11 7.65
N SER A 96 2.47 11.82 6.89
CA SER A 96 1.92 13.14 7.27
C SER A 96 1.13 13.07 8.58
N ALA A 97 0.30 12.05 8.75
CA ALA A 97 -0.46 11.84 9.99
C ALA A 97 0.47 11.56 11.20
N CYS A 98 1.51 10.75 11.02
CA CYS A 98 2.54 10.54 12.06
C CYS A 98 3.20 11.88 12.46
N LEU A 99 3.54 12.73 11.48
CA LEU A 99 4.13 14.03 11.76
C LEU A 99 3.20 14.88 12.62
N LEU A 100 1.91 14.96 12.27
CA LEU A 100 0.91 15.69 13.05
C LEU A 100 0.84 15.22 14.52
N LEU A 101 0.80 13.90 14.74
CA LEU A 101 0.79 13.29 16.08
C LEU A 101 2.06 13.55 16.90
N THR A 102 3.20 13.79 16.23
CA THR A 102 4.47 14.13 16.88
C THR A 102 4.64 15.62 17.11
N ALA A 103 4.10 16.46 16.23
CA ALA A 103 4.24 17.92 16.29
C ALA A 103 3.33 18.55 17.36
N ASN A 104 2.22 17.89 17.71
CA ASN A 104 1.31 18.38 18.74
C ASN A 104 0.83 17.25 19.66
N SER A 105 0.97 17.46 20.98
CA SER A 105 0.52 16.53 22.00
C SER A 105 -0.96 16.65 22.33
N ASP A 106 -1.62 17.75 21.96
CA ASP A 106 -3.07 17.92 22.10
C ASP A 106 -3.80 17.12 21.01
N LEU A 107 -4.08 15.86 21.34
CA LEU A 107 -4.75 14.94 20.42
C LEU A 107 -6.12 15.47 19.99
N ALA A 108 -6.88 16.10 20.90
CA ALA A 108 -8.23 16.60 20.61
C ALA A 108 -8.21 17.66 19.51
N LEU A 109 -7.21 18.55 19.51
CA LEU A 109 -7.03 19.56 18.47
C LEU A 109 -6.68 18.94 17.11
N THR A 110 -5.92 17.84 17.10
CA THR A 110 -5.45 17.19 15.85
C THR A 110 -6.42 16.17 15.26
N LEU A 111 -7.36 15.65 16.06
CA LEU A 111 -8.22 14.53 15.69
C LEU A 111 -9.02 14.74 14.39
N PRO A 112 -9.63 15.90 14.13
CA PRO A 112 -10.36 16.12 12.88
C PRO A 112 -9.47 15.94 11.64
N LEU A 113 -8.23 16.42 11.70
CA LEU A 113 -7.28 16.27 10.61
C LEU A 113 -6.77 14.83 10.51
N LEU A 114 -6.59 14.13 11.63
CA LEU A 114 -6.27 12.69 11.63
C LEU A 114 -7.42 11.85 11.05
N GLU A 115 -8.68 12.21 11.28
CA GLU A 115 -9.82 11.54 10.65
C GLU A 115 -9.80 11.73 9.13
N ALA A 116 -9.49 12.94 8.65
CA ALA A 116 -9.33 13.21 7.23
C ALA A 116 -8.20 12.37 6.59
N HIS A 117 -7.09 12.14 7.30
CA HIS A 117 -6.02 11.26 6.82
C HIS A 117 -6.47 9.80 6.71
N ALA A 118 -7.22 9.28 7.68
CA ALA A 118 -7.75 7.90 7.62
C ALA A 118 -8.77 7.73 6.49
N ALA A 119 -9.63 8.73 6.28
CA ALA A 119 -10.57 8.76 5.16
C ALA A 119 -9.84 8.79 3.81
N ALA A 120 -8.82 9.63 3.68
CA ALA A 120 -7.99 9.70 2.47
C ALA A 120 -7.32 8.36 2.15
N ILE A 121 -6.72 7.69 3.15
CA ILE A 121 -6.14 6.35 2.98
C ILE A 121 -7.19 5.35 2.49
N THR A 122 -8.39 5.38 3.08
CA THR A 122 -9.50 4.50 2.68
C THR A 122 -9.88 4.74 1.22
N VAL A 123 -10.05 6.00 0.81
CA VAL A 123 -10.38 6.37 -0.58
C VAL A 123 -9.27 5.97 -1.57
N LEU A 124 -8.00 6.19 -1.23
CA LEU A 124 -6.88 5.81 -2.10
C LEU A 124 -6.88 4.31 -2.41
N VAL A 125 -7.22 3.47 -1.42
CA VAL A 125 -7.29 2.02 -1.59
C VAL A 125 -8.57 1.58 -2.30
N ASP A 126 -9.73 2.14 -1.93
CA ASP A 126 -11.02 1.80 -2.53
C ASP A 126 -11.09 2.19 -4.02
N CYS A 127 -10.46 3.30 -4.39
CA CYS A 127 -10.33 3.75 -5.78
C CYS A 127 -9.14 3.12 -6.52
N GLU A 128 -8.42 2.18 -5.89
CA GLU A 128 -7.24 1.51 -6.43
C GLU A 128 -6.15 2.46 -6.97
N ILE A 129 -5.96 3.60 -6.29
CA ILE A 129 -4.95 4.60 -6.64
C ILE A 129 -3.57 4.10 -6.19
N ARG A 130 -2.93 3.36 -7.07
CA ARG A 130 -1.61 2.71 -6.86
C ARG A 130 -0.44 3.49 -7.46
N ASP A 131 -0.73 4.33 -8.45
CA ASP A 131 0.28 5.14 -9.13
C ASP A 131 0.48 6.47 -8.39
N GLU A 132 1.73 6.77 -8.05
CA GLU A 132 2.11 8.05 -7.47
C GLU A 132 1.89 9.23 -8.42
N SER A 133 1.83 9.00 -9.74
CA SER A 133 1.56 10.01 -10.77
C SER A 133 0.08 10.45 -10.84
N HIS A 134 -0.81 9.80 -10.08
CA HIS A 134 -2.24 10.08 -10.10
C HIS A 134 -2.54 11.47 -9.52
N VAL A 135 -2.87 12.43 -10.39
CA VAL A 135 -3.02 13.86 -10.07
C VAL A 135 -3.94 14.11 -8.87
N GLU A 136 -5.14 13.52 -8.83
CA GLU A 136 -6.07 13.74 -7.71
C GLU A 136 -5.57 13.13 -6.39
N GLY A 137 -4.81 12.03 -6.46
CA GLY A 137 -4.23 11.39 -5.29
C GLY A 137 -3.07 12.21 -4.73
N GLN A 138 -2.24 12.77 -5.62
CA GLN A 138 -1.19 13.72 -5.23
C GLN A 138 -1.81 14.96 -4.57
N ARG A 139 -2.80 15.57 -5.22
CA ARG A 139 -3.46 16.78 -4.71
C ARG A 139 -4.09 16.56 -3.34
N LEU A 140 -4.71 15.39 -3.11
CA LEU A 140 -5.25 15.03 -1.81
C LEU A 140 -4.14 14.92 -0.75
N ALA A 141 -3.03 14.26 -1.07
CA ALA A 141 -1.89 14.16 -0.15
C ALA A 141 -1.25 15.53 0.12
N ASP A 142 -1.07 16.36 -0.91
CA ASP A 142 -0.52 17.72 -0.81
C ASP A 142 -1.37 18.60 0.12
N GLU A 143 -2.69 18.59 -0.05
CA GLU A 143 -3.60 19.37 0.77
C GLU A 143 -3.54 18.96 2.25
N LEU A 144 -3.51 17.66 2.53
CA LEU A 144 -3.37 17.16 3.89
C LEU A 144 -2.04 17.59 4.52
N GLU A 145 -0.94 17.52 3.78
CA GLU A 145 0.38 17.98 4.25
C GLU A 145 0.39 19.49 4.52
N VAL A 146 -0.23 20.30 3.65
CA VAL A 146 -0.39 21.75 3.85
C VAL A 146 -1.13 22.02 5.16
N GLN A 147 -2.21 21.30 5.45
CA GLN A 147 -2.96 21.46 6.70
C GLN A 147 -2.18 21.04 7.95
N VAL A 148 -1.17 20.17 7.81
CA VAL A 148 -0.28 19.79 8.93
C VAL A 148 0.80 20.86 9.20
N GLN A 149 1.19 21.68 8.23
CA GLN A 149 2.28 22.67 8.38
C GLN A 149 2.15 23.63 9.59
N PRO A 150 0.96 24.17 9.94
CA PRO A 150 0.81 25.07 11.09
C PRO A 150 1.22 24.45 12.42
N PHE A 151 1.15 23.12 12.55
CA PHE A 151 1.53 22.38 13.75
C PHE A 151 3.06 22.28 13.92
N HIS A 152 3.81 22.30 12.82
CA HIS A 152 5.28 22.30 12.85
C HIS A 152 5.86 23.66 13.26
N ASN A 153 5.32 24.75 12.70
CA ASN A 153 5.86 26.10 12.90
C ASN A 153 5.69 26.65 14.32
N ARG A 154 4.89 25.98 15.16
CA ARG A 154 4.57 26.40 16.52
C ARG A 154 5.61 25.92 17.55
N VAL A 155 6.43 24.92 17.22
CA VAL A 155 7.49 24.39 18.09
C VAL A 155 8.74 25.31 18.09
N LEU A 156 8.91 26.16 17.07
CA LEU A 156 10.06 27.07 16.94
C LEU A 156 9.81 28.50 17.46
N ARG A 157 8.70 28.74 18.17
CA ARG A 157 8.35 30.05 18.76
C ARG A 157 8.12 30.01 20.27
N LEU A 158 8.84 29.14 20.97
CA LEU A 158 9.00 29.14 22.43
C LEU A 158 10.48 29.04 22.75
#